data_AF-A0AAW2V5J2-F1
#
_entry.id   AF-A0AAW2V5J2-F1
#
_cell.length_a   1.000
_cell.length_b   1.000
_cell.length_c   1.000
_cell.angle_alpha   90.00
_cell.angle_beta   90.00
_cell.angle_gamma   90.00
#
_symmetry.space_group_name_H-M   'P 1'
#
loop_
_entity.id
_entity.type
_entity.pdbx_description
1 polymer ?
#
loop_
_entity_poly.entity_id
_entity_poly.type
_entity_poly.pdbx_seq_one_letter_code
_entity_poly.pdbx_strand_id
1 'polypeptide(L)'
;MDISRGRKALGKEIRCRRPFSSYVWSIFSRLIKRSTTNSDFNFHPKCEKLKITHLLFADDLMLFSRGDLPSIRILMECLQEFREVSGLAVNTAKSNIFTAGIQNDTLDEVLAMTEFARGHMPVRYLGIPLAAQRLSVTDYSPLVDQIAGCICKWTAKSLSFAGRLELIRSVLQGVECFWLQVFPLPMAVIEKIHRLCRAFLWNSKRAPVAWVDICHPKEEGGLGVRHIQSWNVALLARVLWNIHCKADTLWAKWVNEVYLRGASLWDWQPKKDDSPLLRRLVEIRDRIITDFGSTEAAIRQMTEWTDRKGLVTSIAYEYFRPKLPKQPWKASIWKAFIPPKYSFILWLGLRERLATRDRLAFLHEDPTCSLCINSKESAKHLFFECPFSSYVWSYIRQWFGITRRMSTLLSAVKWLKKGKTGSSVQNKARHLALACTVYSLWRHRNEIIFEGKAPNPDGLVISIKITVYRLILTLFPQGL
;
A
#
# COMPACT_ATOMS: atom_id res chain seq x y z
N MET A 1 -11.31 19.24 3.14
CA MET A 1 -10.19 19.26 4.13
C MET A 1 -9.57 20.64 4.36
N ASP A 2 -10.10 21.73 3.79
CA ASP A 2 -9.63 23.10 4.08
C ASP A 2 -10.81 24.08 4.31
N ILE A 3 -12.01 23.52 4.51
CA ILE A 3 -13.27 24.24 4.72
C ILE A 3 -13.33 24.78 6.16
N SER A 4 -12.60 24.17 7.10
CA SER A 4 -12.52 24.61 8.50
C SER A 4 -11.67 25.87 8.74
N ARG A 5 -11.08 26.46 7.69
CA ARG A 5 -10.34 27.73 7.76
C ARG A 5 -11.12 28.80 7.03
N GLY A 6 -11.87 29.61 7.77
CA GLY A 6 -12.64 30.74 7.23
C GLY A 6 -13.32 31.56 8.33
N ARG A 7 -13.63 32.83 8.05
CA ARG A 7 -14.42 33.70 8.91
C ARG A 7 -15.86 33.15 9.00
N LYS A 8 -16.39 32.99 10.22
CA LYS A 8 -17.78 32.56 10.56
C LYS A 8 -18.30 31.38 9.73
N ALA A 9 -17.76 30.19 10.00
CA ALA A 9 -18.03 28.97 9.26
C ALA A 9 -18.54 27.84 10.17
N LEU A 10 -19.55 27.09 9.73
CA LEU A 10 -20.07 25.91 10.42
C LEU A 10 -19.98 24.68 9.50
N GLY A 11 -19.33 23.61 9.98
CA GLY A 11 -19.40 22.27 9.40
C GLY A 11 -20.04 21.34 10.41
N LYS A 12 -21.11 20.63 10.05
CA LYS A 12 -21.73 19.61 10.92
C LYS A 12 -21.40 18.23 10.39
N GLU A 13 -21.18 17.27 11.27
CA GLU A 13 -21.14 15.84 10.93
C GLU A 13 -22.31 15.17 11.65
N ILE A 14 -23.16 14.49 10.87
CA ILE A 14 -24.43 13.88 11.27
C ILE A 14 -24.38 12.42 10.87
N ARG A 15 -24.75 11.52 11.79
CA ARG A 15 -24.72 10.07 11.54
C ARG A 15 -26.08 9.42 11.74
N CYS A 16 -26.61 8.80 10.69
CA CYS A 16 -27.93 8.15 10.73
C CYS A 16 -27.83 6.63 10.98
N ARG A 17 -28.66 6.08 11.88
CA ARG A 17 -28.66 4.62 12.16
C ARG A 17 -29.46 3.86 11.10
N ARG A 18 -28.79 3.39 10.03
CA ARG A 18 -29.04 2.16 9.21
C ARG A 18 -28.38 2.32 7.81
N PRO A 19 -27.92 1.24 7.15
CA PRO A 19 -27.45 1.32 5.77
C PRO A 19 -28.66 1.51 4.83
N PHE A 20 -28.70 2.62 4.09
CA PHE A 20 -29.85 2.98 3.25
C PHE A 20 -29.60 2.81 1.76
N SER A 21 -30.69 2.57 1.03
CA SER A 21 -30.73 2.65 -0.44
C SER A 21 -30.33 4.05 -0.91
N SER A 22 -29.55 4.14 -1.99
CA SER A 22 -29.11 5.39 -2.63
C SER A 22 -30.25 6.36 -2.96
N TYR A 23 -31.48 5.85 -3.08
CA TYR A 23 -32.68 6.64 -3.34
C TYR A 23 -33.09 7.57 -2.19
N VAL A 24 -32.97 7.13 -0.93
CA VAL A 24 -33.35 7.94 0.25
C VAL A 24 -32.47 9.19 0.34
N TRP A 25 -31.16 9.03 0.11
CA TRP A 25 -30.21 10.14 0.10
C TRP A 25 -30.37 11.08 -1.09
N SER A 26 -30.89 10.59 -2.22
CA SER A 26 -31.26 11.43 -3.35
C SER A 26 -32.42 12.37 -3.00
N ILE A 27 -33.41 11.88 -2.24
CA ILE A 27 -34.53 12.69 -1.73
C ILE A 27 -34.00 13.78 -0.79
N PHE A 28 -33.18 13.41 0.19
CA PHE A 28 -32.54 14.38 1.09
C PHE A 28 -31.77 15.46 0.32
N SER A 29 -30.96 15.06 -0.66
CA SER A 29 -30.19 15.98 -1.50
C SER A 29 -31.06 16.97 -2.26
N ARG A 30 -32.28 16.58 -2.66
CA ARG A 30 -33.25 17.47 -3.33
C ARG A 30 -33.94 18.41 -2.33
N LEU A 31 -34.36 17.89 -1.18
CA LEU A 31 -34.99 18.68 -0.11
C LEU A 31 -34.08 19.80 0.39
N ILE A 32 -32.80 19.48 0.65
CA ILE A 32 -31.86 20.49 1.12
C ILE A 32 -31.58 21.54 0.05
N LYS A 33 -31.42 21.15 -1.22
CA LYS A 33 -31.22 22.11 -2.32
C LYS A 33 -32.41 23.06 -2.46
N ARG A 34 -33.64 22.55 -2.32
CA ARG A 34 -34.86 23.38 -2.31
C ARG A 34 -34.84 24.35 -1.14
N SER A 35 -34.56 23.87 0.07
CA SER A 35 -34.53 24.68 1.30
C SER A 35 -33.47 25.77 1.26
N THR A 36 -32.30 25.49 0.67
CA THR A 36 -31.21 26.47 0.51
C THR A 36 -31.41 27.47 -0.63
N THR A 37 -32.57 27.45 -1.32
CA THR A 37 -32.94 28.49 -2.30
C THR A 37 -33.60 29.70 -1.61
N ASN A 38 -33.95 29.58 -0.32
CA ASN A 38 -34.44 30.67 0.51
C ASN A 38 -33.39 31.80 0.63
N SER A 39 -33.82 33.07 0.49
CA SER A 39 -32.97 34.27 0.60
C SER A 39 -32.23 34.38 1.94
N ASP A 40 -32.80 33.77 2.99
CA ASP A 40 -32.24 33.84 4.34
C ASP A 40 -31.10 32.83 4.57
N PHE A 41 -30.91 31.87 3.65
CA PHE A 41 -29.83 30.88 3.74
C PHE A 41 -28.52 31.43 3.18
N ASN A 42 -27.50 31.49 4.03
CA ASN A 42 -26.16 31.89 3.63
C ASN A 42 -25.22 30.68 3.54
N PHE A 43 -24.59 30.53 2.39
CA PHE A 43 -23.60 29.48 2.17
C PHE A 43 -22.33 29.72 2.99
N HIS A 44 -21.63 28.63 3.30
CA HIS A 44 -20.29 28.73 3.83
C HIS A 44 -19.37 29.49 2.84
N PRO A 45 -18.47 30.40 3.27
CA PRO A 45 -17.70 31.27 2.38
C PRO A 45 -16.89 30.55 1.29
N LYS A 46 -16.37 29.35 1.59
CA LYS A 46 -15.66 28.51 0.61
C LYS A 46 -16.58 27.61 -0.24
N CYS A 47 -17.89 27.62 -0.02
CA CYS A 47 -18.85 26.73 -0.65
C CYS A 47 -19.88 27.46 -1.53
N GLU A 48 -20.01 28.77 -1.36
CA GLU A 48 -20.99 29.64 -2.03
C GLU A 48 -20.94 29.54 -3.55
N LYS A 49 -19.77 29.70 -4.17
CA LYS A 49 -19.61 29.66 -5.64
C LYS A 49 -20.14 28.39 -6.28
N LEU A 50 -19.96 27.25 -5.61
CA LEU A 50 -20.40 25.93 -6.08
C LEU A 50 -21.72 25.48 -5.43
N LYS A 51 -22.35 26.35 -4.64
CA LYS A 51 -23.57 26.07 -3.86
C LYS A 51 -23.50 24.73 -3.11
N ILE A 52 -22.34 24.44 -2.49
CA ILE A 52 -22.13 23.19 -1.76
C ILE A 52 -22.81 23.28 -0.41
N THR A 53 -23.82 22.44 -0.17
CA THR A 53 -24.58 22.40 1.09
C THR A 53 -24.26 21.18 1.93
N HIS A 54 -23.91 20.05 1.30
CA HIS A 54 -23.69 18.79 2.00
C HIS A 54 -22.70 17.86 1.30
N LEU A 55 -22.12 16.94 2.06
CA LEU A 55 -21.41 15.75 1.59
C LEU A 55 -22.06 14.52 2.21
N LEU A 56 -22.28 13.47 1.42
CA LEU A 56 -22.94 12.25 1.84
C LEU A 56 -22.04 11.05 1.55
N PHE A 57 -21.86 10.19 2.55
CA PHE A 57 -21.25 8.88 2.37
C PHE A 57 -21.91 7.86 3.29
N ALA A 58 -22.65 6.92 2.71
CA ALA A 58 -23.41 5.91 3.46
C ALA A 58 -24.28 6.53 4.58
N ASP A 59 -23.94 6.32 5.85
CA ASP A 59 -24.63 6.86 7.02
C ASP A 59 -24.10 8.21 7.51
N ASP A 60 -22.95 8.67 6.98
CA ASP A 60 -22.26 9.89 7.39
C ASP A 60 -22.66 11.06 6.46
N LEU A 61 -23.30 12.08 7.04
CA LEU A 61 -23.73 13.31 6.40
C LEU A 61 -22.93 14.49 6.96
N MET A 62 -22.29 15.27 6.10
CA MET A 62 -21.74 16.57 6.49
C MET A 62 -22.58 17.71 5.92
N LEU A 63 -22.92 18.70 6.75
CA LEU A 63 -23.63 19.92 6.33
C LEU A 63 -22.75 21.15 6.45
N PHE A 64 -22.87 22.06 5.48
CA PHE A 64 -22.09 23.30 5.41
C PHE A 64 -23.02 24.51 5.29
N SER A 65 -22.83 25.49 6.17
CA SER A 65 -23.50 26.79 6.10
C SER A 65 -22.61 27.89 6.69
N ARG A 66 -23.02 29.14 6.49
CA ARG A 66 -22.52 30.23 7.32
C ARG A 66 -23.00 30.02 8.77
N GLY A 67 -22.19 30.48 9.71
CA GLY A 67 -22.40 30.34 11.15
C GLY A 67 -23.40 31.33 11.74
N ASP A 68 -24.55 31.54 11.10
CA ASP A 68 -25.62 32.44 11.55
C ASP A 68 -26.93 31.68 11.79
N LEU A 69 -27.74 32.18 12.73
CA LEU A 69 -28.97 31.52 13.18
C LEU A 69 -29.98 31.24 12.06
N PRO A 70 -30.25 32.15 11.10
CA PRO A 70 -31.22 31.89 10.03
C PRO A 70 -30.81 30.68 9.18
N SER A 71 -29.55 30.66 8.72
CA SER A 71 -29.01 29.55 7.92
C SER A 71 -29.10 28.21 8.66
N ILE A 72 -28.83 28.22 9.96
CA ILE A 72 -28.84 27.01 10.80
C ILE A 72 -30.26 26.52 11.04
N ARG A 73 -31.21 27.44 11.27
CA ARG A 73 -32.63 27.11 11.44
C ARG A 73 -33.19 26.41 10.20
N ILE A 74 -32.91 26.93 9.00
CA ILE A 74 -33.33 26.31 7.73
C ILE A 74 -32.78 24.89 7.58
N LEU A 75 -31.52 24.64 8.00
CA LEU A 75 -30.96 23.28 7.98
C LEU A 75 -31.68 22.34 8.96
N MET A 76 -32.04 22.82 10.15
CA MET A 76 -32.75 22.00 11.14
C MET A 76 -34.19 21.71 10.70
N GLU A 77 -34.89 22.68 10.13
CA GLU A 77 -36.22 22.50 9.54
C GLU A 77 -36.18 21.46 8.41
N CYS A 78 -35.18 21.52 7.54
CA CYS A 78 -34.99 20.53 6.47
C CYS A 78 -34.73 19.12 7.03
N LEU A 79 -33.96 18.99 8.12
CA LEU A 79 -33.74 17.69 8.78
C LEU A 79 -35.02 17.16 9.43
N GLN A 80 -35.87 18.04 9.96
CA GLN A 80 -37.16 17.68 10.53
C GLN A 80 -38.17 17.26 9.45
N GLU A 81 -38.26 18.01 8.34
CA GLU A 81 -39.07 17.61 7.18
C GLU A 81 -38.60 16.25 6.63
N PHE A 82 -37.29 16.05 6.51
CA PHE A 82 -36.75 14.78 6.08
C PHE A 82 -37.10 13.65 7.05
N ARG A 83 -37.08 13.90 8.36
CA ARG A 83 -37.50 12.93 9.39
C ARG A 83 -38.95 12.55 9.25
N GLU A 84 -39.84 13.50 8.98
CA GLU A 84 -41.27 13.26 8.79
C GLU A 84 -41.55 12.42 7.54
N VAL A 85 -40.86 12.71 6.43
CA VAL A 85 -41.04 11.99 5.16
C VAL A 85 -40.40 10.60 5.20
N SER A 86 -39.20 10.47 5.78
CA SER A 86 -38.42 9.21 5.73
C SER A 86 -38.60 8.32 6.96
N GLY A 87 -39.13 8.86 8.06
CA GLY A 87 -39.11 8.23 9.38
C GLY A 87 -37.72 8.19 10.04
N LEU A 88 -36.69 8.80 9.45
CA LEU A 88 -35.31 8.75 9.92
C LEU A 88 -34.95 9.93 10.78
N ALA A 89 -34.48 9.67 12.01
CA ALA A 89 -34.05 10.70 12.94
C ALA A 89 -32.51 10.83 12.98
N VAL A 90 -32.06 12.06 13.18
CA VAL A 90 -30.65 12.38 13.47
C VAL A 90 -30.28 11.87 14.86
N ASN A 91 -29.12 11.23 14.99
CA ASN A 91 -28.58 10.82 16.28
C ASN A 91 -27.81 11.98 16.92
N THR A 92 -28.49 12.78 17.74
CA THR A 92 -27.91 13.92 18.48
C THR A 92 -26.64 13.56 19.25
N ALA A 93 -26.58 12.37 19.86
CA ALA A 93 -25.42 11.90 20.64
C ALA A 93 -24.17 11.59 19.80
N LYS A 94 -24.31 11.37 18.48
CA LYS A 94 -23.18 11.16 17.57
C LYS A 94 -22.91 12.37 16.68
N SER A 95 -23.84 13.32 16.62
CA SER A 95 -23.73 14.51 15.78
C SER A 95 -22.95 15.60 16.50
N ASN A 96 -22.06 16.26 15.77
CA ASN A 96 -21.23 17.33 16.31
C ASN A 96 -21.27 18.56 15.42
N ILE A 97 -21.14 19.73 16.06
CA ILE A 97 -21.00 21.02 15.39
C ILE A 97 -19.54 21.47 15.45
N PHE A 98 -18.96 21.77 14.29
CA PHE A 98 -17.63 22.34 14.16
C PHE A 98 -17.74 23.77 13.65
N THR A 99 -17.10 24.70 14.37
CA THR A 99 -17.20 26.13 14.07
C THR A 99 -15.83 26.77 13.91
N ALA A 100 -15.69 27.70 12.98
CA ALA A 100 -14.50 28.53 12.83
C ALA A 100 -14.89 30.02 12.76
N GLY A 101 -14.31 30.83 13.65
CA GLY A 101 -14.45 32.29 13.64
C GLY A 101 -15.85 32.83 13.97
N ILE A 102 -16.64 32.11 14.78
CA ILE A 102 -17.94 32.55 15.34
C ILE A 102 -17.70 33.06 16.77
N GLN A 103 -18.46 34.08 17.20
CA GLN A 103 -18.44 34.57 18.59
C GLN A 103 -19.09 33.55 19.53
N ASN A 104 -18.66 33.51 20.79
CA ASN A 104 -19.14 32.51 21.76
C ASN A 104 -20.66 32.63 22.00
N ASP A 105 -21.20 33.85 22.12
CA ASP A 105 -22.63 34.05 22.38
C ASP A 105 -23.51 33.45 21.27
N THR A 106 -23.17 33.71 19.99
CA THR A 106 -23.87 33.11 18.84
C THR A 106 -23.68 31.59 18.79
N LEU A 107 -22.53 31.08 19.23
CA LEU A 107 -22.28 29.64 19.28
C LEU A 107 -23.16 28.96 20.33
N ASP A 108 -23.32 29.55 21.49
CA ASP A 108 -24.14 29.00 22.58
C ASP A 108 -25.62 28.96 22.17
N GLU A 109 -26.11 30.00 21.49
CA GLU A 109 -27.46 30.00 20.91
C GLU A 109 -27.65 28.89 19.85
N VAL A 110 -26.65 28.66 19.00
CA VAL A 110 -26.67 27.58 18.01
C VAL A 110 -26.66 26.20 18.66
N LEU A 111 -25.85 26.01 19.71
CA LEU A 111 -25.80 24.75 20.45
C LEU A 111 -27.14 24.48 21.16
N ALA A 112 -27.74 25.51 21.77
CA ALA A 112 -29.06 25.42 22.39
C ALA A 112 -30.17 25.07 21.39
N MET A 113 -30.17 25.68 20.20
CA MET A 113 -31.16 25.39 19.15
C MET A 113 -31.04 23.97 18.58
N THR A 114 -29.81 23.45 18.48
CA THR A 114 -29.56 22.22 17.72
C THR A 114 -29.45 20.96 18.58
N GLU A 115 -29.28 21.13 19.90
CA GLU A 115 -29.02 20.05 20.86
C GLU A 115 -27.79 19.17 20.52
N PHE A 116 -26.91 19.66 19.65
CA PHE A 116 -25.70 18.94 19.25
C PHE A 116 -24.51 19.35 20.12
N ALA A 117 -23.61 18.40 20.36
CA ALA A 117 -22.37 18.70 21.07
C ALA A 117 -21.42 19.54 20.22
N ARG A 118 -20.65 20.41 20.88
CA ARG A 118 -19.54 21.13 20.26
C ARG A 118 -18.39 20.16 19.96
N GLY A 119 -18.08 20.00 18.68
CA GLY A 119 -16.96 19.19 18.22
C GLY A 119 -15.62 19.93 18.29
N HIS A 120 -14.54 19.18 18.53
CA HIS A 120 -13.16 19.69 18.56
C HIS A 120 -12.33 18.99 17.50
N MET A 121 -11.49 19.74 16.78
CA MET A 121 -10.58 19.16 15.78
C MET A 121 -9.31 18.61 16.45
N PRO A 122 -8.70 17.52 15.95
CA PRO A 122 -9.07 16.74 14.76
C PRO A 122 -10.18 15.70 15.01
N VAL A 123 -11.05 15.47 14.02
CA VAL A 123 -12.13 14.46 14.07
C VAL A 123 -12.00 13.43 12.98
N ARG A 124 -12.38 12.19 13.26
CA ARG A 124 -12.34 11.11 12.27
C ARG A 124 -13.59 11.12 11.39
N TYR A 125 -13.40 11.26 10.10
CA TYR A 125 -14.43 11.08 9.08
C TYR A 125 -14.00 9.99 8.11
N LEU A 126 -14.85 8.98 7.88
CA LEU A 126 -14.56 7.81 7.04
C LEU A 126 -13.25 7.08 7.41
N GLY A 127 -12.91 7.06 8.69
CA GLY A 127 -11.68 6.45 9.20
C GLY A 127 -10.42 7.30 9.07
N ILE A 128 -10.52 8.52 8.54
CA ILE A 128 -9.40 9.45 8.32
C ILE A 128 -9.55 10.67 9.24
N PRO A 129 -8.47 11.14 9.90
CA PRO A 129 -8.51 12.38 10.69
C PRO A 129 -8.66 13.60 9.79
N LEU A 130 -9.74 14.35 9.97
CA LEU A 130 -9.93 15.71 9.52
C LEU A 130 -9.23 16.64 10.51
N ALA A 131 -8.18 17.30 10.05
CA ALA A 131 -7.47 18.32 10.83
C ALA A 131 -7.50 19.67 10.10
N ALA A 132 -7.59 20.74 10.86
CA ALA A 132 -7.44 22.11 10.36
C ALA A 132 -5.95 22.51 10.17
N GLN A 133 -5.03 21.64 10.59
CA GLN A 133 -3.58 21.85 10.51
C GLN A 133 -2.91 20.61 9.93
N ARG A 134 -1.60 20.70 9.69
CA ARG A 134 -0.80 19.54 9.27
C ARG A 134 -0.91 18.44 10.33
N LEU A 135 -1.25 17.24 9.90
CA LEU A 135 -1.33 16.08 10.79
C LEU A 135 0.02 15.82 11.45
N SER A 136 -0.01 15.68 12.77
CA SER A 136 1.09 15.27 13.60
C SER A 136 1.36 13.76 13.43
N VAL A 137 2.52 13.28 13.87
CA VAL A 137 2.86 11.85 13.83
C VAL A 137 1.85 11.02 14.64
N THR A 138 1.30 11.58 15.71
CA THR A 138 0.29 10.94 16.58
C THR A 138 -1.05 10.75 15.87
N ASP A 139 -1.42 11.63 14.93
CA ASP A 139 -2.67 11.49 14.18
C ASP A 139 -2.67 10.29 13.22
N TYR A 140 -1.49 9.76 12.88
CA TYR A 140 -1.33 8.54 12.08
C TYR A 140 -1.28 7.25 12.90
N SER A 141 -1.33 7.33 14.24
CA SER A 141 -1.41 6.14 15.11
C SER A 141 -2.50 5.15 14.66
N PRO A 142 -3.70 5.58 14.24
CA PRO A 142 -4.74 4.64 13.84
C PRO A 142 -4.38 3.79 12.62
N LEU A 143 -3.64 4.35 11.66
CA LEU A 143 -3.10 3.61 10.53
C LEU A 143 -2.09 2.57 11.00
N VAL A 144 -1.17 2.97 11.87
CA VAL A 144 -0.13 2.09 12.41
C VAL A 144 -0.75 0.96 13.23
N ASP A 145 -1.75 1.27 14.06
CA ASP A 145 -2.48 0.32 14.90
C ASP A 145 -3.30 -0.66 14.05
N GLN A 146 -3.91 -0.19 12.95
CA GLN A 146 -4.62 -1.06 12.02
C GLN A 146 -3.65 -2.05 11.34
N ILE A 147 -2.48 -1.57 10.91
CA ILE A 147 -1.43 -2.44 10.33
C ILE A 147 -0.92 -3.44 11.37
N ALA A 148 -0.63 -2.98 12.59
CA ALA A 148 -0.18 -3.83 13.69
C ALA A 148 -1.24 -4.88 14.05
N GLY A 149 -2.51 -4.49 14.14
CA GLY A 149 -3.64 -5.38 14.40
C GLY A 149 -3.82 -6.45 13.32
N CYS A 150 -3.63 -6.11 12.05
CA CYS A 150 -3.60 -7.09 10.96
C CYS A 150 -2.44 -8.08 11.14
N ILE A 151 -1.23 -7.60 11.43
CA ILE A 151 -0.05 -8.42 11.65
C ILE A 151 -0.26 -9.39 12.81
N CYS A 152 -0.75 -8.91 13.97
CA CYS A 152 -1.00 -9.73 15.15
C CYS A 152 -1.95 -10.90 14.87
N LYS A 153 -3.00 -10.69 14.06
CA LYS A 153 -3.93 -11.75 13.63
C LYS A 153 -3.27 -12.86 12.80
N TRP A 154 -2.14 -12.56 12.15
CA TRP A 154 -1.41 -13.51 11.32
C TRP A 154 -0.23 -14.16 12.03
N THR A 155 0.29 -13.56 13.11
CA THR A 155 1.43 -14.09 13.86
C THR A 155 1.17 -15.49 14.42
N ALA A 156 -0.08 -15.81 14.78
CA ALA A 156 -0.47 -17.15 15.24
C ALA A 156 -0.45 -18.22 14.13
N LYS A 157 -0.36 -17.84 12.85
CA LYS A 157 -0.36 -18.77 11.71
C LYS A 157 1.07 -19.13 11.30
N SER A 158 1.34 -20.41 11.07
CA SER A 158 2.63 -20.88 10.53
C SER A 158 2.78 -20.52 9.04
N LEU A 159 3.15 -19.28 8.75
CA LEU A 159 3.26 -18.74 7.40
C LEU A 159 4.72 -18.75 6.90
N SER A 160 4.91 -19.21 5.67
CA SER A 160 6.19 -19.05 4.95
C SER A 160 6.49 -17.57 4.66
N PHE A 161 7.77 -17.22 4.45
CA PHE A 161 8.15 -15.85 4.07
C PHE A 161 7.42 -15.35 2.83
N ALA A 162 7.20 -16.21 1.84
CA ALA A 162 6.42 -15.86 0.65
C ALA A 162 4.94 -15.58 0.97
N GLY A 163 4.33 -16.32 1.91
CA GLY A 163 2.97 -16.05 2.36
C GLY A 163 2.85 -14.73 3.14
N ARG A 164 3.84 -14.43 4.00
CA ARG A 164 3.91 -13.14 4.71
C ARG A 164 4.07 -11.97 3.74
N LEU A 165 4.95 -12.11 2.74
CA LEU A 165 5.11 -11.13 1.67
C LEU A 165 3.78 -10.87 0.93
N GLU A 166 3.02 -11.92 0.63
CA GLU A 166 1.74 -11.78 -0.07
C GLU A 166 0.73 -10.99 0.78
N LEU A 167 0.63 -11.26 2.08
CA LEU A 167 -0.23 -10.50 3.00
C LEU A 167 0.17 -9.03 3.10
N ILE A 168 1.47 -8.73 3.09
CA ILE A 168 1.95 -7.34 3.03
C ILE A 168 1.44 -6.68 1.74
N ARG A 169 1.68 -7.33 0.59
CA ARG A 169 1.34 -6.80 -0.74
C ARG A 169 -0.16 -6.60 -0.96
N SER A 170 -0.98 -7.56 -0.54
CA SER A 170 -2.42 -7.57 -0.84
C SER A 170 -3.26 -6.85 0.21
N VAL A 171 -2.89 -6.95 1.49
CA VAL A 171 -3.68 -6.38 2.59
C VAL A 171 -3.05 -5.09 3.10
N LEU A 172 -1.80 -5.13 3.57
CA LEU A 172 -1.21 -3.96 4.24
C LEU A 172 -1.03 -2.78 3.27
N GLN A 173 -0.52 -3.02 2.06
CA GLN A 173 -0.42 -1.97 1.05
C GLN A 173 -1.80 -1.45 0.60
N GLY A 174 -2.86 -2.25 0.73
CA GLY A 174 -4.23 -1.80 0.50
C GLY A 174 -4.69 -0.80 1.55
N VAL A 175 -4.45 -1.13 2.83
CA VAL A 175 -4.72 -0.23 3.98
C VAL A 175 -3.94 1.08 3.85
N GLU A 176 -2.64 0.99 3.55
CA GLU A 176 -1.78 2.16 3.33
C GLU A 176 -2.28 3.03 2.16
N CYS A 177 -2.69 2.41 1.04
CA CYS A 177 -3.11 3.11 -0.17
C CYS A 177 -4.31 4.05 0.06
N PHE A 178 -5.19 3.73 1.00
CA PHE A 178 -6.31 4.60 1.37
C PHE A 178 -5.83 5.94 1.96
N TRP A 179 -4.83 5.89 2.85
CA TRP A 179 -4.26 7.08 3.49
C TRP A 179 -3.34 7.87 2.54
N LEU A 180 -2.57 7.16 1.72
CA LEU A 180 -1.62 7.76 0.76
C LEU A 180 -2.31 8.60 -0.33
N GLN A 181 -3.60 8.41 -0.56
CA GLN A 181 -4.38 9.18 -1.53
C GLN A 181 -4.78 10.56 -1.01
N VAL A 182 -4.81 10.74 0.31
CA VAL A 182 -5.40 11.91 0.95
C VAL A 182 -4.32 12.82 1.52
N PHE A 183 -3.28 12.25 2.14
CA PHE A 183 -2.25 13.01 2.82
C PHE A 183 -0.83 12.63 2.41
N PRO A 184 0.11 13.58 2.44
CA PRO A 184 1.52 13.24 2.47
C PRO A 184 1.87 12.57 3.79
N LEU A 185 2.50 11.39 3.75
CA LEU A 185 2.94 10.72 4.96
C LEU A 185 4.29 11.28 5.45
N PRO A 186 4.41 11.65 6.74
CA PRO A 186 5.70 12.01 7.33
C PRO A 186 6.67 10.82 7.32
N MET A 187 7.97 11.09 7.12
CA MET A 187 9.02 10.06 7.11
C MET A 187 9.02 9.19 8.39
N ALA A 188 8.78 9.80 9.54
CA ALA A 188 8.69 9.09 10.82
C ALA A 188 7.57 8.02 10.84
N VAL A 189 6.45 8.26 10.15
CA VAL A 189 5.34 7.30 10.05
C VAL A 189 5.71 6.19 9.07
N ILE A 190 6.31 6.54 7.93
CA ILE A 190 6.80 5.58 6.93
C ILE A 190 7.79 4.60 7.59
N GLU A 191 8.74 5.10 8.38
CA GLU A 191 9.71 4.25 9.08
C GLU A 191 9.07 3.38 10.18
N LYS A 192 7.99 3.83 10.84
CA LYS A 192 7.21 2.96 11.74
C LYS A 192 6.57 1.80 10.98
N ILE A 193 5.95 2.08 9.82
CA ILE A 193 5.32 1.05 8.98
C ILE A 193 6.37 0.08 8.43
N HIS A 194 7.49 0.59 7.90
CA HIS A 194 8.61 -0.23 7.42
C HIS A 194 9.13 -1.19 8.50
N ARG A 195 9.28 -0.71 9.75
CA ARG A 195 9.70 -1.57 10.87
C ARG A 195 8.72 -2.70 11.15
N LEU A 196 7.41 -2.42 11.17
CA LEU A 196 6.37 -3.42 11.37
C LEU A 196 6.38 -4.48 10.26
N CYS A 197 6.35 -4.04 9.00
CA CYS A 197 6.34 -4.93 7.84
C CYS A 197 7.63 -5.76 7.74
N ARG A 198 8.79 -5.18 8.07
CA ARG A 198 10.09 -5.86 8.14
C ARG A 198 10.11 -6.94 9.21
N ALA A 199 9.70 -6.61 10.44
CA ALA A 199 9.67 -7.57 11.54
C ALA A 199 8.70 -8.71 11.24
N PHE A 200 7.53 -8.40 10.66
CA PHE A 200 6.57 -9.39 10.23
C PHE A 200 7.13 -10.29 9.12
N LEU A 201 7.69 -9.73 8.04
CA LEU A 201 8.21 -10.52 6.91
C LEU A 201 9.27 -11.54 7.36
N TRP A 202 10.20 -11.13 8.22
CA TRP A 202 11.37 -11.92 8.60
C TRP A 202 11.19 -12.74 9.88
N ASN A 203 10.09 -12.53 10.61
CA ASN A 203 9.89 -13.11 11.95
C ASN A 203 11.04 -12.81 12.92
N SER A 204 11.74 -11.69 12.71
CA SER A 204 12.95 -11.36 13.46
C SER A 204 13.20 -9.86 13.43
N LYS A 205 13.98 -9.36 14.39
CA LYS A 205 14.43 -7.96 14.39
C LYS A 205 15.48 -7.70 13.28
N ARG A 206 16.26 -8.73 12.91
CA ARG A 206 17.34 -8.65 11.92
C ARG A 206 16.87 -9.11 10.54
N ALA A 207 16.68 -8.15 9.63
CA ALA A 207 16.32 -8.48 8.25
C ALA A 207 17.56 -8.88 7.44
N PRO A 208 17.51 -10.00 6.70
CA PRO A 208 18.58 -10.37 5.78
C PRO A 208 18.76 -9.40 4.61
N VAL A 209 17.69 -8.68 4.23
CA VAL A 209 17.67 -7.76 3.10
C VAL A 209 17.08 -6.41 3.55
N ALA A 210 17.69 -5.31 3.11
CA ALA A 210 17.20 -3.97 3.41
C ALA A 210 15.78 -3.75 2.85
N TRP A 211 14.95 -2.97 3.55
CA TRP A 211 13.56 -2.77 3.14
C TRP A 211 13.44 -2.04 1.80
N VAL A 212 14.32 -1.06 1.55
CA VAL A 212 14.39 -0.36 0.26
C VAL A 212 14.63 -1.34 -0.89
N ASP A 213 15.58 -2.27 -0.75
CA ASP A 213 15.87 -3.30 -1.75
C ASP A 213 14.67 -4.23 -2.02
N ILE A 214 13.86 -4.51 -0.99
CA ILE A 214 12.64 -5.34 -1.11
C ILE A 214 11.59 -4.63 -1.95
N CYS A 215 11.54 -3.29 -1.88
CA CYS A 215 10.58 -2.48 -2.60
C CYS A 215 10.81 -2.40 -4.12
N HIS A 216 11.99 -2.83 -4.59
CA HIS A 216 12.24 -2.89 -6.03
C HIS A 216 11.43 -4.01 -6.70
N PRO A 217 11.08 -3.85 -7.99
CA PRO A 217 10.50 -4.94 -8.78
C PRO A 217 11.36 -6.19 -8.77
N LYS A 218 10.75 -7.35 -9.07
CA LYS A 218 11.44 -8.63 -9.18
C LYS A 218 12.51 -8.59 -10.28
N GLU A 219 12.28 -7.81 -11.32
CA GLU A 219 13.18 -7.47 -12.43
C GLU A 219 14.50 -6.88 -11.94
N GLU A 220 14.44 -6.08 -10.89
CA GLU A 220 15.55 -5.33 -10.31
C GLU A 220 16.13 -6.01 -9.06
N GLY A 221 15.66 -7.23 -8.76
CA GLY A 221 16.16 -8.03 -7.64
C GLY A 221 15.46 -7.81 -6.31
N GLY A 222 14.38 -7.04 -6.28
CA GLY A 222 13.50 -6.92 -5.11
C GLY A 222 12.36 -7.94 -5.10
N LEU A 223 11.36 -7.69 -4.26
CA LEU A 223 10.17 -8.54 -4.09
C LEU A 223 8.88 -7.87 -4.58
N GLY A 224 8.98 -6.65 -5.12
CA GLY A 224 7.88 -5.90 -5.72
C GLY A 224 6.87 -5.36 -4.71
N VAL A 225 7.30 -5.06 -3.48
CA VAL A 225 6.52 -4.26 -2.53
C VAL A 225 6.59 -2.81 -2.99
N ARG A 226 5.48 -2.06 -3.02
CA ARG A 226 5.55 -0.65 -3.45
C ARG A 226 6.34 0.21 -2.45
N HIS A 227 7.23 1.06 -2.96
CA HIS A 227 7.91 2.06 -2.15
C HIS A 227 6.92 3.15 -1.71
N ILE A 228 6.60 3.22 -0.41
CA ILE A 228 5.51 4.03 0.15
C ILE A 228 5.61 5.51 -0.27
N GLN A 229 6.81 6.10 -0.15
CA GLN A 229 7.01 7.51 -0.48
C GLN A 229 6.79 7.79 -1.98
N SER A 230 7.32 6.95 -2.87
CA SER A 230 7.14 7.12 -4.31
C SER A 230 5.69 6.84 -4.73
N TRP A 231 5.02 5.89 -4.07
CA TRP A 231 3.60 5.62 -4.31
C TRP A 231 2.71 6.79 -3.87
N ASN A 232 3.00 7.41 -2.72
CA ASN A 232 2.31 8.62 -2.26
C ASN A 232 2.47 9.76 -3.26
N VAL A 233 3.70 10.03 -3.72
CA VAL A 233 3.96 11.07 -4.72
C VAL A 233 3.22 10.78 -6.03
N ALA A 234 3.19 9.53 -6.50
CA ALA A 234 2.46 9.15 -7.71
C ALA A 234 0.93 9.34 -7.57
N LEU A 235 0.36 8.99 -6.40
CA LEU A 235 -1.06 9.22 -6.12
C LEU A 235 -1.40 10.71 -6.08
N LEU A 236 -0.53 11.53 -5.47
CA LEU A 236 -0.69 12.98 -5.44
C LEU A 236 -0.49 13.62 -6.81
N ALA A 237 0.43 13.11 -7.64
CA ALA A 237 0.58 13.54 -9.04
C ALA A 237 -0.69 13.28 -9.86
N ARG A 238 -1.41 12.19 -9.59
CA ARG A 238 -2.74 11.95 -10.18
C ARG A 238 -3.77 13.00 -9.73
N VAL A 239 -3.76 13.39 -8.45
CA VAL A 239 -4.64 14.47 -7.95
C VAL A 239 -4.31 15.80 -8.63
N LEU A 240 -3.02 16.12 -8.76
CA LEU A 240 -2.54 17.29 -9.51
C LEU A 240 -3.07 17.29 -10.95
N TRP A 241 -2.95 16.15 -11.64
CA TRP A 241 -3.44 16.01 -13.01
C TRP A 241 -4.96 16.19 -13.12
N ASN A 242 -5.72 15.65 -12.17
CA ASN A 242 -7.18 15.84 -12.14
C ASN A 242 -7.57 17.32 -11.96
N ILE A 243 -6.79 18.10 -11.21
CA ILE A 243 -7.00 19.55 -11.09
C ILE A 243 -6.68 20.25 -12.41
N HIS A 244 -5.57 19.89 -13.06
CA HIS A 244 -5.17 20.43 -14.36
C HIS A 244 -6.24 20.18 -15.44
N CYS A 245 -6.74 18.95 -15.57
CA CYS A 245 -7.77 18.59 -16.52
C CYS A 245 -9.18 19.07 -16.14
N LYS A 246 -9.33 19.79 -15.03
CA LYS A 246 -10.64 20.21 -14.47
C LYS A 246 -11.62 19.04 -14.40
N ALA A 247 -11.16 17.89 -13.92
CA ALA A 247 -11.94 16.66 -13.86
C ALA A 247 -13.30 16.90 -13.20
N ASP A 248 -14.34 16.18 -13.67
CA ASP A 248 -15.71 16.31 -13.18
C ASP A 248 -15.89 15.68 -11.79
N THR A 249 -15.16 16.21 -10.82
CA THR A 249 -15.21 15.83 -9.41
C THR A 249 -15.45 17.08 -8.58
N LEU A 250 -16.25 16.96 -7.53
CA LEU A 250 -16.56 18.08 -6.64
C LEU A 250 -15.29 18.72 -6.08
N TRP A 251 -14.29 17.90 -5.73
CA TRP A 251 -13.00 18.38 -5.23
C TRP A 251 -12.22 19.19 -6.26
N ALA A 252 -12.05 18.69 -7.49
CA ALA A 252 -11.30 19.41 -8.52
C ALA A 252 -11.97 20.73 -8.90
N LYS A 253 -13.31 20.74 -9.04
CA LYS A 253 -14.08 21.98 -9.26
C LYS A 253 -13.89 22.96 -8.11
N TRP A 254 -13.97 22.49 -6.87
CA TRP A 254 -13.81 23.32 -5.68
C TRP A 254 -12.42 23.94 -5.56
N VAL A 255 -11.36 23.18 -5.83
CA VAL A 255 -9.99 23.72 -5.84
C VAL A 255 -9.81 24.79 -6.91
N ASN A 256 -10.33 24.54 -8.12
CA ASN A 256 -10.27 25.51 -9.22
C ASN A 256 -11.00 26.82 -8.89
N GLU A 257 -12.20 26.76 -8.31
CA GLU A 257 -13.02 27.94 -8.01
C GLU A 257 -12.55 28.76 -6.81
N VAL A 258 -12.05 28.08 -5.76
CA VAL A 258 -11.72 28.72 -4.48
C VAL A 258 -10.26 29.16 -4.42
N TYR A 259 -9.32 28.30 -4.85
CA TYR A 259 -7.88 28.55 -4.76
C TYR A 259 -7.30 29.13 -6.04
N LEU A 260 -7.51 28.47 -7.19
CA LEU A 260 -6.90 28.89 -8.45
C LEU A 260 -7.58 30.15 -9.03
N ARG A 261 -8.90 30.28 -8.87
CA ARG A 261 -9.70 31.44 -9.32
C ARG A 261 -9.45 31.81 -10.80
N GLY A 262 -9.39 30.78 -11.65
CA GLY A 262 -9.11 30.94 -13.08
C GLY A 262 -7.63 30.94 -13.47
N ALA A 263 -6.69 31.01 -12.50
CA ALA A 263 -5.28 30.85 -12.78
C ALA A 263 -4.96 29.40 -13.20
N SER A 264 -3.94 29.25 -14.04
CA SER A 264 -3.35 27.95 -14.34
C SER A 264 -2.73 27.35 -13.08
N LEU A 265 -2.95 26.06 -12.86
CA LEU A 265 -2.28 25.31 -11.79
C LEU A 265 -0.76 25.37 -11.90
N TRP A 266 -0.23 25.56 -13.12
CA TRP A 266 1.20 25.56 -13.39
C TRP A 266 1.90 26.85 -12.95
N ASP A 267 1.17 27.97 -12.96
CA ASP A 267 1.69 29.29 -12.59
C ASP A 267 1.27 29.71 -11.17
N TRP A 268 0.30 29.01 -10.60
CA TRP A 268 -0.25 29.33 -9.28
C TRP A 268 0.75 29.05 -8.15
N GLN A 269 0.88 29.97 -7.20
CA GLN A 269 1.73 29.81 -6.02
C GLN A 269 0.90 29.78 -4.74
N PRO A 270 1.15 28.82 -3.83
CA PRO A 270 0.38 28.67 -2.61
C PRO A 270 0.76 29.73 -1.58
N LYS A 271 -0.23 30.21 -0.83
CA LYS A 271 -0.04 31.10 0.32
C LYS A 271 0.32 30.30 1.57
N LYS A 272 0.90 30.96 2.57
CA LYS A 272 1.28 30.34 3.86
C LYS A 272 0.10 29.65 4.57
N ASP A 273 -1.10 30.21 4.42
CA ASP A 273 -2.31 29.72 5.07
C ASP A 273 -3.06 28.65 4.27
N ASP A 274 -2.64 28.36 3.03
CA ASP A 274 -3.26 27.36 2.17
C ASP A 274 -2.99 25.93 2.68
N SER A 275 -3.87 25.00 2.27
CA SER A 275 -3.78 23.59 2.60
C SER A 275 -2.36 23.04 2.48
N PRO A 276 -1.86 22.32 3.51
CA PRO A 276 -0.62 21.55 3.38
C PRO A 276 -0.62 20.59 2.19
N LEU A 277 -1.79 20.08 1.79
CA LEU A 277 -1.93 19.23 0.62
C LEU A 277 -1.64 20.00 -0.68
N LEU A 278 -2.22 21.19 -0.86
CA LEU A 278 -2.00 22.02 -2.06
C LEU A 278 -0.54 22.44 -2.18
N ARG A 279 0.10 22.83 -1.07
CA ARG A 279 1.55 23.09 -1.04
C ARG A 279 2.36 21.89 -1.49
N ARG A 280 2.00 20.69 -1.02
CA ARG A 280 2.66 19.46 -1.46
C ARG A 280 2.44 19.15 -2.94
N LEU A 281 1.26 19.41 -3.49
CA LEU A 281 1.00 19.24 -4.93
C LEU A 281 1.90 20.17 -5.75
N VAL A 282 2.09 21.41 -5.31
CA VAL A 282 3.00 22.38 -5.94
C VAL A 282 4.45 21.92 -5.85
N GLU A 283 4.92 21.40 -4.71
CA GLU A 283 6.28 20.82 -4.62
C GLU A 283 6.49 19.66 -5.63
N ILE A 284 5.45 18.85 -5.86
CA ILE A 284 5.51 17.76 -6.86
C ILE A 284 5.53 18.34 -8.27
N ARG A 285 4.71 19.35 -8.56
CA ARG A 285 4.71 20.09 -9.82
C ARG A 285 6.10 20.62 -10.14
N ASP A 286 6.69 21.37 -9.20
CA ASP A 286 7.96 22.06 -9.38
C ASP A 286 9.09 21.08 -9.59
N ARG A 287 9.04 19.92 -8.92
CA ARG A 287 9.96 18.81 -9.20
C ARG A 287 9.83 18.30 -10.64
N ILE A 288 8.61 18.06 -11.13
CA ILE A 288 8.39 17.58 -12.50
C ILE A 288 8.88 18.64 -13.51
N ILE A 289 8.57 19.92 -13.29
CA ILE A 289 9.07 21.02 -14.15
C ILE A 289 10.60 21.04 -14.16
N THR A 290 11.23 20.93 -13.00
CA THR A 290 12.70 20.89 -12.88
C THR A 290 13.30 19.71 -13.64
N ASP A 291 12.70 18.53 -13.51
CA ASP A 291 13.18 17.30 -14.14
C ASP A 291 13.03 17.33 -15.68
N PHE A 292 12.08 18.10 -16.24
CA PHE A 292 11.84 18.22 -17.69
C PHE A 292 12.23 19.58 -18.31
N GLY A 293 12.68 20.54 -17.51
CA GLY A 293 13.18 21.84 -17.93
C GLY A 293 12.13 22.92 -18.22
N SER A 294 10.88 22.56 -18.57
CA SER A 294 9.80 23.53 -18.81
C SER A 294 8.42 23.00 -18.41
N THR A 295 7.45 23.92 -18.26
CA THR A 295 6.05 23.60 -17.97
C THR A 295 5.42 22.78 -19.10
N GLU A 296 5.66 23.15 -20.36
CA GLU A 296 5.13 22.45 -21.54
C GLU A 296 5.68 21.04 -21.64
N ALA A 297 6.99 20.87 -21.37
CA ALA A 297 7.63 19.57 -21.35
C ALA A 297 7.07 18.68 -20.23
N ALA A 298 6.85 19.25 -19.04
CA ALA A 298 6.21 18.57 -17.92
C ALA A 298 4.78 18.11 -18.23
N ILE A 299 3.95 18.98 -18.82
CA ILE A 299 2.58 18.65 -19.23
C ILE A 299 2.59 17.53 -20.28
N ARG A 300 3.45 17.65 -21.31
CA ARG A 300 3.59 16.63 -22.36
C ARG A 300 3.96 15.28 -21.75
N GLN A 301 4.94 15.26 -20.84
CA GLN A 301 5.33 14.02 -20.19
C GLN A 301 4.21 13.42 -19.33
N MET A 302 3.52 14.25 -18.54
CA MET A 302 2.40 13.76 -17.72
C MET A 302 1.26 13.23 -18.59
N THR A 303 1.04 13.82 -19.78
CA THR A 303 0.06 13.33 -20.76
C THR A 303 0.39 11.92 -21.24
N GLU A 304 1.66 11.59 -21.45
CA GLU A 304 2.09 10.23 -21.80
C GLU A 304 1.82 9.20 -20.69
N TRP A 305 1.64 9.66 -19.44
CA TRP A 305 1.26 8.79 -18.32
C TRP A 305 -0.25 8.57 -18.21
N THR A 306 -1.05 9.09 -19.15
CA THR A 306 -2.52 9.01 -19.11
C THR A 306 -3.08 7.88 -19.98
N ASP A 307 -4.25 7.39 -19.58
CA ASP A 307 -5.13 6.56 -20.38
C ASP A 307 -6.52 7.22 -20.55
N ARG A 308 -7.50 6.49 -21.08
CA ARG A 308 -8.88 6.99 -21.28
C ARG A 308 -9.57 7.46 -19.98
N LYS A 309 -9.10 7.02 -18.81
CA LYS A 309 -9.66 7.33 -17.48
C LYS A 309 -8.86 8.39 -16.72
N GLY A 310 -7.73 8.86 -17.27
CA GLY A 310 -6.87 9.88 -16.67
C GLY A 310 -5.47 9.34 -16.38
N LEU A 311 -4.76 9.97 -15.43
CA LEU A 311 -3.37 9.61 -15.13
C LEU A 311 -3.25 8.23 -14.48
N VAL A 312 -2.44 7.37 -15.10
CA VAL A 312 -2.16 6.01 -14.65
C VAL A 312 -1.11 6.04 -13.55
N THR A 313 -1.54 5.80 -12.30
CA THR A 313 -0.66 5.89 -11.11
C THR A 313 0.56 4.96 -11.18
N SER A 314 0.44 3.79 -11.80
CA SER A 314 1.59 2.87 -11.94
C SER A 314 2.69 3.44 -12.84
N ILE A 315 2.36 4.18 -13.90
CA ILE A 315 3.36 4.81 -14.78
C ILE A 315 4.07 5.94 -14.03
N ALA A 316 3.31 6.81 -13.35
CA ALA A 316 3.89 7.86 -12.51
C ALA A 316 4.75 7.29 -11.37
N TYR A 317 4.35 6.16 -10.77
CA TYR A 317 5.15 5.47 -9.77
C TYR A 317 6.49 4.98 -10.32
N GLU A 318 6.51 4.41 -11.53
CA GLU A 318 7.74 3.97 -12.21
C GLU A 318 8.68 5.14 -12.51
N TYR A 319 8.15 6.36 -12.66
CA TYR A 319 8.96 7.57 -12.77
C TYR A 319 9.55 8.02 -11.42
N PHE A 320 8.74 8.12 -10.36
CA PHE A 320 9.17 8.65 -9.06
C PHE A 320 9.99 7.68 -8.20
N ARG A 321 9.97 6.38 -8.50
CA ARG A 321 10.68 5.38 -7.70
C ARG A 321 12.18 5.34 -8.02
N PRO A 322 13.03 5.03 -7.04
CA PRO A 322 14.41 4.66 -7.34
C PRO A 322 14.44 3.41 -8.23
N LYS A 323 15.36 3.38 -9.19
CA LYS A 323 15.57 2.25 -10.11
C LYS A 323 16.91 1.59 -9.83
N LEU A 324 16.93 0.26 -9.86
CA LEU A 324 18.16 -0.53 -9.83
C LEU A 324 18.38 -1.25 -11.17
N PRO A 325 19.62 -1.67 -11.46
CA PRO A 325 19.91 -2.49 -12.64
C PRO A 325 19.11 -3.79 -12.65
N LYS A 326 18.60 -4.16 -13.83
CA LYS A 326 17.87 -5.41 -14.02
C LYS A 326 18.77 -6.61 -13.72
N GLN A 327 18.25 -7.54 -12.93
CA GLN A 327 18.98 -8.73 -12.53
C GLN A 327 18.85 -9.84 -13.57
N PRO A 328 19.97 -10.42 -14.05
CA PRO A 328 19.93 -11.42 -15.11
C PRO A 328 19.21 -12.70 -14.67
N TRP A 329 19.30 -13.09 -13.40
CA TRP A 329 18.72 -14.33 -12.88
C TRP A 329 17.20 -14.24 -12.63
N LYS A 330 16.59 -13.04 -12.64
CA LYS A 330 15.18 -12.83 -12.26
C LYS A 330 14.20 -13.70 -13.03
N ALA A 331 14.40 -13.79 -14.35
CA ALA A 331 13.47 -14.44 -15.27
C ALA A 331 13.46 -15.96 -15.11
N SER A 332 14.50 -16.52 -14.49
CA SER A 332 14.63 -17.95 -14.22
C SER A 332 14.01 -18.34 -12.88
N ILE A 333 14.00 -17.47 -11.88
CA ILE A 333 13.51 -17.83 -10.54
C ILE A 333 12.05 -17.44 -10.30
N TRP A 334 11.56 -16.39 -10.95
CA TRP A 334 10.20 -15.89 -10.79
C TRP A 334 9.29 -16.36 -11.93
N LYS A 335 9.13 -17.68 -12.06
CA LYS A 335 8.19 -18.29 -13.02
C LYS A 335 6.88 -18.64 -12.33
N ALA A 336 5.75 -18.41 -13.00
CA ALA A 336 4.42 -18.66 -12.44
C ALA A 336 4.21 -20.12 -11.99
N PHE A 337 4.85 -21.07 -12.66
CA PHE A 337 4.78 -22.49 -12.32
C PHE A 337 5.65 -22.90 -11.12
N ILE A 338 6.53 -22.02 -10.61
CA ILE A 338 7.34 -22.29 -9.41
C ILE A 338 6.59 -21.72 -8.20
N PRO A 339 6.20 -22.54 -7.22
CA PRO A 339 5.57 -22.04 -6.01
C PRO A 339 6.41 -20.95 -5.31
N PRO A 340 5.79 -19.82 -4.89
CA PRO A 340 6.51 -18.65 -4.38
C PRO A 340 7.50 -18.94 -3.24
N LYS A 341 7.20 -19.90 -2.36
CA LYS A 341 8.09 -20.29 -1.26
C LYS A 341 9.46 -20.80 -1.73
N TYR A 342 9.50 -21.51 -2.86
CA TYR A 342 10.75 -22.01 -3.44
C TYR A 342 11.54 -20.88 -4.09
N SER A 343 10.88 -20.04 -4.89
CA SER A 343 11.49 -18.86 -5.50
C SER A 343 12.06 -17.90 -4.46
N PHE A 344 11.40 -17.75 -3.31
CA PHE A 344 11.83 -16.85 -2.24
C PHE A 344 13.17 -17.30 -1.61
N ILE A 345 13.31 -18.59 -1.29
CA ILE A 345 14.58 -19.12 -0.74
C ILE A 345 15.69 -19.08 -1.80
N LEU A 346 15.37 -19.41 -3.06
CA LEU A 346 16.33 -19.30 -4.15
C LEU A 346 16.79 -17.84 -4.37
N TRP A 347 15.87 -16.87 -4.26
CA TRP A 347 16.18 -15.44 -4.31
C TRP A 347 17.11 -15.00 -3.16
N LEU A 348 16.84 -15.44 -1.93
CA LEU A 348 17.75 -15.19 -0.79
C LEU A 348 19.13 -15.80 -1.02
N GLY A 349 19.19 -17.03 -1.54
CA GLY A 349 20.44 -17.71 -1.85
C GLY A 349 21.27 -16.99 -2.91
N LEU A 350 20.62 -16.50 -3.98
CA LEU A 350 21.29 -15.72 -5.03
C LEU A 350 21.81 -14.35 -4.56
N ARG A 351 21.21 -13.79 -3.50
CA ARG A 351 21.69 -12.56 -2.84
C ARG A 351 22.70 -12.85 -1.73
N GLU A 352 23.03 -14.12 -1.50
CA GLU A 352 23.88 -14.58 -0.41
C GLU A 352 23.37 -14.06 0.95
N ARG A 353 22.04 -14.07 1.16
CA ARG A 353 21.38 -13.58 2.38
C ARG A 353 20.70 -14.67 3.18
N LEU A 354 20.98 -15.94 2.89
CA LEU A 354 20.55 -17.04 3.76
C LEU A 354 21.34 -17.03 5.07
N ALA A 355 20.75 -17.53 6.15
CA ALA A 355 21.37 -17.54 7.48
C ALA A 355 22.33 -18.73 7.65
N THR A 356 23.35 -18.80 6.80
CA THR A 356 24.44 -19.78 6.88
C THR A 356 25.41 -19.42 8.00
N ARG A 357 26.15 -20.40 8.56
CA ARG A 357 27.04 -20.16 9.72
C ARG A 357 28.11 -19.09 9.45
N ASP A 358 28.68 -19.04 8.25
CA ASP A 358 29.61 -17.97 7.83
C ASP A 358 29.01 -16.56 8.01
N ARG A 359 27.72 -16.38 7.73
CA ARG A 359 27.00 -15.10 7.91
C ARG A 359 26.56 -14.86 9.34
N LEU A 360 26.49 -15.91 10.15
CA LEU A 360 26.16 -15.86 11.57
C LEU A 360 27.40 -15.88 12.46
N ALA A 361 28.61 -15.75 11.90
CA ALA A 361 29.87 -15.79 12.64
C ALA A 361 29.94 -14.77 13.80
N PHE A 362 29.20 -13.66 13.71
CA PHE A 362 29.07 -12.68 14.80
C PHE A 362 28.38 -13.22 16.07
N LEU A 363 27.68 -14.37 15.99
CA LEU A 363 27.11 -15.07 17.15
C LEU A 363 28.15 -15.94 17.87
N HIS A 364 29.36 -16.08 17.33
CA HIS A 364 30.43 -16.95 17.86
C HIS A 364 29.99 -18.42 18.02
N GLU A 365 29.09 -18.89 17.14
CA GLU A 365 28.66 -20.28 17.08
C GLU A 365 29.65 -21.15 16.27
N ASP A 366 29.57 -22.47 16.46
CA ASP A 366 30.36 -23.44 15.69
C ASP A 366 30.12 -23.25 14.18
N PRO A 367 31.19 -22.95 13.39
CA PRO A 367 31.06 -22.75 11.96
C PRO A 367 30.83 -24.04 11.16
N THR A 368 30.88 -25.22 11.79
CA THR A 368 30.74 -26.50 11.08
C THR A 368 29.34 -26.68 10.44
N CYS A 369 29.33 -27.34 9.29
CA CYS A 369 28.12 -27.66 8.54
C CYS A 369 27.33 -28.75 9.24
N SER A 370 26.08 -28.47 9.61
CA SER A 370 25.21 -29.44 10.30
C SER A 370 24.78 -30.64 9.43
N LEU A 371 25.07 -30.63 8.13
CA LEU A 371 24.77 -31.76 7.24
C LEU A 371 25.91 -32.79 7.15
N CYS A 372 27.17 -32.33 7.07
CA CYS A 372 28.32 -33.23 6.90
C CYS A 372 29.30 -33.23 8.07
N ILE A 373 29.23 -32.25 8.97
CA ILE A 373 30.04 -32.11 10.18
C ILE A 373 31.56 -31.92 9.89
N ASN A 374 31.98 -31.92 8.63
CA ASN A 374 33.39 -31.97 8.24
C ASN A 374 33.99 -30.64 7.76
N SER A 375 33.16 -29.62 7.48
CA SER A 375 33.63 -28.38 6.84
C SER A 375 32.81 -27.17 7.29
N LYS A 376 33.38 -25.97 7.14
CA LYS A 376 32.71 -24.71 7.46
C LYS A 376 31.51 -24.48 6.53
N GLU A 377 30.37 -24.08 7.10
CA GLU A 377 29.14 -23.84 6.33
C GLU A 377 29.16 -22.47 5.64
N SER A 378 29.19 -22.49 4.31
CA SER A 378 28.85 -21.36 3.44
C SER A 378 27.71 -21.74 2.51
N ALA A 379 27.09 -20.78 1.83
CA ALA A 379 26.06 -21.09 0.83
C ALA A 379 26.58 -22.00 -0.29
N LYS A 380 27.84 -21.80 -0.72
CA LYS A 380 28.49 -22.65 -1.73
C LYS A 380 28.66 -24.08 -1.22
N HIS A 381 29.16 -24.23 0.00
CA HIS A 381 29.31 -25.53 0.64
C HIS A 381 27.96 -26.21 0.83
N LEU A 382 27.02 -25.55 1.50
CA LEU A 382 25.70 -26.06 1.82
C LEU A 382 24.96 -26.59 0.59
N PHE A 383 24.99 -25.88 -0.53
CA PHE A 383 24.24 -26.29 -1.72
C PHE A 383 25.00 -27.20 -2.67
N PHE A 384 26.33 -27.15 -2.76
CA PHE A 384 27.05 -27.85 -3.83
C PHE A 384 28.28 -28.65 -3.37
N GLU A 385 29.08 -28.18 -2.41
CA GLU A 385 30.33 -28.87 -2.04
C GLU A 385 30.14 -29.87 -0.89
N CYS A 386 29.09 -29.72 -0.09
CA CYS A 386 28.77 -30.64 0.99
C CYS A 386 28.53 -32.06 0.43
N PRO A 387 29.16 -33.12 0.98
CA PRO A 387 28.94 -34.49 0.54
C PRO A 387 27.47 -34.91 0.53
N PHE A 388 26.72 -34.51 1.57
CA PHE A 388 25.28 -34.72 1.67
C PHE A 388 24.53 -34.10 0.47
N SER A 389 24.78 -32.82 0.19
CA SER A 389 24.12 -32.11 -0.90
C SER A 389 24.58 -32.60 -2.27
N SER A 390 25.84 -32.97 -2.41
CA SER A 390 26.41 -33.59 -3.62
C SER A 390 25.75 -34.93 -3.95
N TYR A 391 25.49 -35.75 -2.94
CA TYR A 391 24.72 -36.98 -3.06
C TYR A 391 23.30 -36.67 -3.55
N VAL A 392 22.56 -35.77 -2.88
CA VAL A 392 21.20 -35.40 -3.33
C VAL A 392 21.22 -34.90 -4.79
N TRP A 393 22.18 -34.05 -5.15
CA TRP A 393 22.31 -33.56 -6.52
C TRP A 393 22.70 -34.63 -7.54
N SER A 394 23.40 -35.71 -7.18
CA SER A 394 23.74 -36.77 -8.15
C SER A 394 22.46 -37.45 -8.65
N TYR A 395 21.55 -37.81 -7.75
CA TYR A 395 20.27 -38.44 -8.09
C TYR A 395 19.34 -37.50 -8.85
N ILE A 396 19.25 -36.22 -8.43
CA ILE A 396 18.41 -35.24 -9.14
C ILE A 396 18.98 -34.96 -10.54
N ARG A 397 20.30 -34.85 -10.69
CA ARG A 397 20.93 -34.66 -12.02
C ARG A 397 20.74 -35.87 -12.92
N GLN A 398 20.94 -37.08 -12.40
CA GLN A 398 20.69 -38.31 -13.15
C GLN A 398 19.25 -38.38 -13.64
N TRP A 399 18.29 -38.06 -12.76
CA TRP A 399 16.86 -38.07 -13.10
C TRP A 399 16.50 -37.10 -14.23
N PHE A 400 17.15 -35.93 -14.33
CA PHE A 400 16.92 -34.95 -15.39
C PHE A 400 17.93 -34.98 -16.55
N GLY A 401 18.83 -35.97 -16.59
CA GLY A 401 19.87 -36.10 -17.61
C GLY A 401 20.88 -34.93 -17.63
N ILE A 402 21.21 -34.37 -16.46
CA ILE A 402 22.08 -33.20 -16.33
C ILE A 402 23.54 -33.66 -16.15
N THR A 403 24.38 -33.46 -17.17
CA THR A 403 25.80 -33.87 -17.16
C THR A 403 26.72 -32.86 -16.45
N ARG A 404 26.33 -31.58 -16.38
CA ARG A 404 27.19 -30.51 -15.85
C ARG A 404 27.19 -30.48 -14.31
N ARG A 405 28.37 -30.32 -13.70
CA ARG A 405 28.52 -30.01 -12.27
C ARG A 405 28.15 -28.54 -12.01
N MET A 406 27.34 -28.30 -10.98
CA MET A 406 26.97 -26.96 -10.52
C MET A 406 27.83 -26.62 -9.30
N SER A 407 28.43 -25.44 -9.28
CA SER A 407 29.31 -24.99 -8.19
C SER A 407 28.73 -23.84 -7.37
N THR A 408 27.84 -23.04 -7.97
CA THR A 408 27.17 -21.90 -7.34
C THR A 408 25.73 -21.76 -7.82
N LEU A 409 24.87 -21.11 -7.03
CA LEU A 409 23.48 -20.86 -7.42
C LEU A 409 23.39 -20.03 -8.71
N LEU A 410 24.28 -19.04 -8.87
CA LEU A 410 24.34 -18.24 -10.09
C LEU A 410 24.72 -19.09 -11.31
N SER A 411 25.68 -20.02 -11.16
CA SER A 411 26.04 -20.95 -12.23
C SER A 411 24.88 -21.90 -12.60
N ALA A 412 24.14 -22.38 -11.60
CA ALA A 412 22.97 -23.23 -11.78
C ALA A 412 21.85 -22.50 -12.53
N VAL A 413 21.59 -21.23 -12.19
CA VAL A 413 20.59 -20.41 -12.90
C VAL A 413 21.06 -20.03 -14.31
N LYS A 414 22.35 -19.72 -14.51
CA LYS A 414 22.91 -19.49 -15.86
C LYS A 414 22.77 -20.72 -16.75
N TRP A 415 22.90 -21.91 -16.19
CA TRP A 415 22.69 -23.16 -16.91
C TRP A 415 21.24 -23.31 -17.41
N LEU A 416 20.24 -23.01 -16.57
CA LEU A 416 18.82 -23.07 -16.97
C LEU A 416 18.50 -22.20 -18.19
N LYS A 417 19.25 -21.13 -18.44
CA LYS A 417 19.08 -20.27 -19.61
C LYS A 417 19.64 -20.85 -20.92
N LYS A 418 20.69 -21.68 -20.84
CA LYS A 418 21.36 -22.25 -22.02
C LYS A 418 20.65 -23.51 -22.54
N GLY A 419 19.84 -24.17 -21.72
CA GLY A 419 19.07 -25.35 -22.11
C GLY A 419 17.88 -25.00 -23.00
N LYS A 420 18.11 -24.72 -24.29
CA LYS A 420 17.05 -24.62 -25.31
C LYS A 420 16.65 -25.99 -25.91
N THR A 421 17.29 -27.07 -25.47
CA THR A 421 17.09 -28.43 -25.97
C THR A 421 16.17 -29.22 -25.03
N GLY A 422 14.87 -29.27 -25.37
CA GLY A 422 13.85 -30.06 -24.68
C GLY A 422 12.44 -29.52 -24.90
N SER A 423 11.41 -30.37 -24.72
CA SER A 423 10.01 -29.94 -24.74
C SER A 423 9.75 -28.87 -23.66
N SER A 424 8.73 -28.02 -23.87
CA SER A 424 8.37 -26.95 -22.93
C SER A 424 8.23 -27.46 -21.48
N VAL A 425 7.72 -28.68 -21.30
CA VAL A 425 7.48 -29.31 -20.00
C VAL A 425 8.78 -29.73 -19.31
N GLN A 426 9.71 -30.38 -20.03
CA GLN A 426 11.01 -30.78 -19.47
C GLN A 426 11.81 -29.57 -18.99
N ASN A 427 11.77 -28.44 -19.72
CA ASN A 427 12.44 -27.22 -19.30
C ASN A 427 11.82 -26.63 -18.02
N LYS A 428 10.48 -26.65 -17.90
CA LYS A 428 9.79 -26.23 -16.66
C LYS A 428 10.12 -27.15 -15.48
N ALA A 429 10.20 -28.45 -15.72
CA ALA A 429 10.59 -29.44 -14.72
C ALA A 429 12.01 -29.20 -14.18
N ARG A 430 12.98 -28.87 -15.05
CA ARG A 430 14.35 -28.49 -14.63
C ARG A 430 14.37 -27.27 -13.72
N HIS A 431 13.59 -26.23 -14.04
CA HIS A 431 13.46 -25.03 -13.21
C HIS A 431 12.85 -25.36 -11.83
N LEU A 432 11.81 -26.20 -11.81
CA LEU A 432 11.19 -26.69 -10.57
C LEU A 432 12.15 -27.51 -9.73
N ALA A 433 12.88 -28.44 -10.35
CA ALA A 433 13.85 -29.29 -9.67
C ALA A 433 14.94 -28.48 -8.99
N LEU A 434 15.48 -27.45 -9.65
CA LEU A 434 16.47 -26.55 -9.04
C LEU A 434 15.88 -25.86 -7.80
N ALA A 435 14.73 -25.21 -7.95
CA ALA A 435 14.10 -24.45 -6.87
C ALA A 435 13.68 -25.35 -5.69
N CYS A 436 13.11 -26.52 -5.97
CA CYS A 436 12.69 -27.49 -4.95
C CYS A 436 13.90 -28.07 -4.21
N THR A 437 14.98 -28.42 -4.91
CA THR A 437 16.17 -29.01 -4.29
C THR A 437 16.86 -28.00 -3.36
N VAL A 438 17.07 -26.76 -3.83
CA VAL A 438 17.66 -25.68 -3.01
C VAL A 438 16.81 -25.42 -1.77
N TYR A 439 15.49 -25.31 -1.92
CA TYR A 439 14.59 -25.14 -0.78
C TYR A 439 14.64 -26.33 0.19
N SER A 440 14.64 -27.56 -0.32
CA SER A 440 14.57 -28.77 0.50
C SER A 440 15.86 -28.98 1.27
N LEU A 441 17.03 -28.72 0.65
CA LEU A 441 18.32 -28.72 1.34
C LEU A 441 18.36 -27.65 2.45
N TRP A 442 17.95 -26.42 2.14
CA TRP A 442 17.88 -25.34 3.12
C TRP A 442 16.96 -25.68 4.30
N ARG A 443 15.78 -26.23 3.99
CA ARG A 443 14.80 -26.63 4.99
C ARG A 443 15.31 -27.80 5.85
N HIS A 444 15.83 -28.85 5.24
CA HIS A 444 16.36 -30.03 5.94
C HIS A 444 17.49 -29.65 6.91
N ARG A 445 18.40 -28.78 6.46
CA ARG A 445 19.44 -28.21 7.33
C ARG A 445 18.84 -27.48 8.55
N ASN A 446 17.78 -26.69 8.37
CA ASN A 446 17.13 -26.01 9.48
C ASN A 446 16.39 -26.98 10.40
N GLU A 447 15.78 -28.04 9.88
CA GLU A 447 15.12 -29.07 10.70
C GLU A 447 16.14 -29.84 11.55
N ILE A 448 17.35 -30.10 11.05
CA ILE A 448 18.43 -30.68 11.85
C ILE A 448 18.82 -29.74 13.00
N ILE A 449 18.97 -28.44 12.72
CA ILE A 449 19.43 -27.46 13.72
C ILE A 449 18.37 -27.16 14.79
N PHE A 450 17.11 -26.97 14.39
CA PHE A 450 16.06 -26.47 15.29
C PHE A 450 15.11 -27.56 15.78
N GLU A 451 14.96 -28.67 15.06
CA GLU A 451 14.06 -29.78 15.42
C GLU A 451 14.84 -31.06 15.80
N GLY A 452 16.18 -31.04 15.74
CA GLY A 452 17.02 -32.18 16.11
C GLY A 452 16.87 -33.41 15.20
N LYS A 453 16.36 -33.22 13.97
CA LYS A 453 16.21 -34.34 13.01
C LYS A 453 17.57 -34.89 12.59
N ALA A 454 17.61 -36.19 12.26
CA ALA A 454 18.80 -36.82 11.70
C ALA A 454 19.00 -36.48 10.20
N PRO A 455 20.25 -36.39 9.70
CA PRO A 455 20.52 -36.32 8.27
C PRO A 455 19.97 -37.54 7.52
N ASN A 456 19.08 -37.32 6.55
CA ASN A 456 18.49 -38.39 5.74
C ASN A 456 18.51 -38.00 4.24
N PRO A 457 19.60 -38.30 3.53
CA PRO A 457 19.75 -37.89 2.14
C PRO A 457 18.78 -38.63 1.20
N ASP A 458 18.53 -39.92 1.43
CA ASP A 458 17.63 -40.73 0.58
C ASP A 458 16.18 -40.28 0.70
N GLY A 459 15.69 -40.08 1.93
CA GLY A 459 14.37 -39.54 2.20
C GLY A 459 14.18 -38.15 1.57
N LEU A 460 15.22 -37.32 1.57
CA LEU A 460 15.18 -36.00 0.95
C LEU A 460 15.09 -36.09 -0.58
N VAL A 461 15.85 -36.99 -1.22
CA VAL A 461 15.78 -37.25 -2.67
C VAL A 461 14.36 -37.68 -3.06
N ILE A 462 13.79 -38.64 -2.33
CA ILE A 462 12.42 -39.13 -2.58
C ILE A 462 11.41 -37.97 -2.43
N SER A 463 11.51 -37.19 -1.36
CA SER A 463 10.63 -36.04 -1.10
C SER A 463 10.69 -34.99 -2.21
N ILE A 464 11.89 -34.67 -2.70
CA ILE A 464 12.09 -33.73 -3.81
C ILE A 464 11.43 -34.29 -5.08
N LYS A 465 11.68 -35.57 -5.43
CA LYS A 465 11.09 -36.22 -6.60
C LYS A 465 9.57 -36.17 -6.56
N ILE A 466 8.97 -36.61 -5.46
CA ILE A 466 7.50 -36.59 -5.26
C ILE A 466 6.96 -35.16 -5.40
N THR A 467 7.61 -34.18 -4.77
CA THR A 467 7.18 -32.78 -4.82
C THR A 467 7.20 -32.23 -6.25
N VAL A 468 8.29 -32.49 -7.00
CA VAL A 468 8.42 -32.04 -8.38
C VAL A 468 7.39 -32.73 -9.28
N TYR A 469 7.22 -34.05 -9.18
CA TYR A 469 6.19 -34.79 -9.91
C TYR A 469 4.78 -34.25 -9.63
N ARG A 470 4.43 -34.08 -8.35
CA ARG A 470 3.12 -33.56 -7.93
C ARG A 470 2.86 -32.17 -8.53
N LEU A 471 3.84 -31.27 -8.49
CA LEU A 471 3.70 -29.93 -9.06
C LEU A 471 3.56 -29.96 -10.57
N ILE A 472 4.32 -30.80 -11.27
CA ILE A 472 4.21 -30.94 -12.72
C ILE A 472 2.84 -31.49 -13.11
N LEU A 473 2.36 -32.55 -12.45
CA LEU A 473 1.04 -33.15 -12.70
C LEU A 473 -0.10 -32.16 -12.44
N THR A 474 0.00 -31.38 -11.36
CA THR A 474 -1.03 -30.37 -11.02
C THR A 474 -1.06 -29.25 -12.05
N LEU A 475 0.10 -28.83 -12.57
CA LEU A 475 0.21 -27.69 -13.49
C LEU A 475 0.06 -28.08 -14.97
N PHE A 476 0.32 -29.34 -15.32
CA PHE A 476 0.29 -29.88 -16.68
C PHE A 476 -0.39 -31.25 -16.73
N PRO A 477 -1.69 -31.34 -16.42
CA PRO A 477 -2.41 -32.62 -16.36
C PRO A 477 -2.55 -33.31 -17.73
N GLN A 478 -2.44 -32.57 -18.85
CA GLN A 478 -2.65 -33.08 -20.21
C GLN A 478 -1.36 -33.20 -21.05
N GLY A 479 -0.17 -33.08 -20.46
CA GLY A 479 1.08 -32.88 -21.22
C GLY A 479 2.27 -33.73 -20.78
N LEU A 480 2.03 -34.93 -20.25
CA LEU A 480 3.08 -35.92 -20.00
C LEU A 480 3.22 -36.88 -21.17
#